data_AF-R0K5J6-F1
#
_entry.id   AF-R0K5J6-F1
#
_cell.length_a   1.000
_cell.length_b   1.000
_cell.length_c   1.000
_cell.angle_alpha   90.00
_cell.angle_beta   90.00
_cell.angle_gamma   90.00
#
_symmetry.space_group_name_H-M   'P 1'
#
loop_
_entity.id
_entity.type
_entity.pdbx_description
1 polymer ?
#
loop_
_entity_poly.entity_id
_entity_poly.type
_entity_poly.pdbx_seq_one_letter_code
_entity_poly.pdbx_strand_id
1 'polypeptide(L)'
;MKYSGLYFISNPSTTVEAALATVSSLTQAIETSFQTATRQSPWSLSYRSFRDTVPPGHQPPTGADGKPQPYAHSYQHLLHLSTLAASRTYIYAQPVAYPATIVSIPLRQQDSHASMLRNQSSALWTQRHVLAVREGSSYTGGLCTIQIGELRATREGPQSGAASSPGIVLCITVAVGAEAADDGGADSGYTSTDNGAAMQVDEEDVDFEHAQAVIRDCWNTIKEGKDLGRSEVREFMMAPAALAKKGQERDEAVRMWCEALRLRG
;
A
#
# COMPACT_ATOMS: atom_id res chain seq x y z
N MET A 1 13.78 10.34 6.72
CA MET A 1 13.15 9.21 5.99
C MET A 1 11.71 9.06 6.46
N LYS A 2 10.77 8.56 5.65
CA LYS A 2 9.43 8.20 6.13
C LYS A 2 9.33 6.69 6.39
N TYR A 3 8.68 6.33 7.48
CA TYR A 3 8.36 4.96 7.81
C TYR A 3 6.85 4.85 8.06
N SER A 4 6.21 3.86 7.44
CA SER A 4 4.75 3.72 7.51
C SER A 4 4.33 2.36 8.02
N GLY A 5 3.20 2.36 8.72
CA GLY A 5 2.41 1.18 9.03
C GLY A 5 1.00 1.36 8.52
N LEU A 6 0.42 0.27 8.03
CA LEU A 6 -0.90 0.22 7.44
C LEU A 6 -1.78 -0.79 8.18
N TYR A 7 -2.96 -0.33 8.56
CA TYR A 7 -4.02 -1.12 9.14
C TYR A 7 -5.12 -1.34 8.12
N PHE A 8 -5.40 -2.60 7.81
CA PHE A 8 -6.56 -3.00 7.03
C PHE A 8 -7.64 -3.50 7.98
N ILE A 9 -8.79 -2.83 7.99
CA ILE A 9 -9.95 -3.16 8.82
C ILE A 9 -10.98 -3.82 7.90
N SER A 10 -11.23 -5.12 8.08
CA SER A 10 -12.15 -5.84 7.20
C SER A 10 -13.59 -5.40 7.41
N ASN A 11 -14.36 -5.32 6.33
CA ASN A 11 -15.79 -5.04 6.40
C ASN A 11 -16.59 -6.31 6.10
N PRO A 12 -17.04 -7.05 7.12
CA PRO A 12 -17.71 -8.34 6.93
C PRO A 12 -19.09 -8.21 6.27
N SER A 13 -19.77 -7.06 6.36
CA SER A 13 -21.04 -6.84 5.65
C SER A 13 -20.81 -6.60 4.16
N THR A 14 -19.59 -6.22 3.76
CA THR A 14 -19.21 -5.76 2.43
C THR A 14 -20.00 -4.53 1.92
N THR A 15 -20.82 -3.92 2.78
CA THR A 15 -21.65 -2.75 2.42
C THR A 15 -20.85 -1.46 2.58
N VAL A 16 -21.02 -0.56 1.64
CA VAL A 16 -20.32 0.73 1.63
C VAL A 16 -20.72 1.57 2.85
N GLU A 17 -21.99 1.56 3.24
CA GLU A 17 -22.48 2.36 4.36
C GLU A 17 -21.82 1.96 5.69
N ALA A 18 -21.62 0.66 5.92
CA ALA A 18 -20.98 0.18 7.14
C ALA A 18 -19.52 0.64 7.21
N ALA A 19 -18.79 0.54 6.10
CA ALA A 19 -17.40 1.01 6.04
C ALA A 19 -17.30 2.53 6.23
N LEU A 20 -18.20 3.31 5.62
CA LEU A 20 -18.25 4.76 5.81
C LEU A 20 -18.58 5.15 7.25
N ALA A 21 -19.48 4.44 7.92
CA ALA A 21 -19.77 4.68 9.34
C ALA A 21 -18.53 4.46 10.22
N THR A 22 -17.76 3.40 9.96
CA THR A 22 -16.49 3.16 10.66
C THR A 22 -15.43 4.22 10.31
N VAL A 23 -15.32 4.64 9.04
CA VAL A 23 -14.42 5.75 8.66
C VAL A 23 -14.76 7.03 9.41
N SER A 24 -16.05 7.38 9.51
CA SER A 24 -16.50 8.55 10.26
C SER A 24 -16.18 8.44 11.75
N SER A 25 -16.41 7.28 12.35
CA SER A 25 -16.10 7.02 13.77
C SER A 25 -14.59 7.15 14.08
N LEU A 26 -13.74 6.61 13.20
CA LEU A 26 -12.28 6.71 13.32
C LEU A 26 -11.77 8.11 13.02
N THR A 27 -12.37 8.80 12.06
CA THR A 27 -12.06 10.21 11.76
C THR A 27 -12.34 11.10 12.96
N GLN A 28 -13.51 10.94 13.59
CA GLN A 28 -13.83 11.66 14.82
C GLN A 28 -12.82 11.33 15.92
N ALA A 29 -12.38 10.07 16.03
CA ALA A 29 -11.35 9.67 16.99
C ALA A 29 -10.03 10.40 16.77
N ILE A 30 -9.59 10.52 15.51
CA ILE A 30 -8.37 11.25 15.14
C ILE A 30 -8.50 12.72 15.55
N GLU A 31 -9.63 13.35 15.22
CA GLU A 31 -9.88 14.77 15.53
C GLU A 31 -9.95 15.02 17.05
N THR A 32 -10.50 14.10 17.83
CA THR A 32 -10.58 14.24 19.30
C THR A 32 -9.26 13.94 20.01
N SER A 33 -8.53 12.92 19.57
CA SER A 33 -7.32 12.44 20.25
C SER A 33 -6.08 13.26 19.87
N PHE A 34 -6.05 13.85 18.68
CA PHE A 34 -4.94 14.67 18.21
C PHE A 34 -5.41 16.11 17.98
N GLN A 35 -5.57 16.87 19.07
CA GLN A 35 -6.10 18.24 19.04
C GLN A 35 -5.31 19.22 18.15
N THR A 36 -4.03 18.93 17.90
CA THR A 36 -3.16 19.72 17.01
C THR A 36 -3.12 19.19 15.58
N ALA A 37 -3.85 18.12 15.27
CA ALA A 37 -3.88 17.55 13.94
C ALA A 37 -4.59 18.49 12.97
N THR A 38 -3.94 18.75 11.84
CA THR A 38 -4.47 19.56 10.75
C THR A 38 -4.89 18.64 9.61
N ARG A 39 -6.10 18.86 9.08
CA ARG A 39 -6.59 18.13 7.92
C ARG A 39 -5.83 18.59 6.67
N GLN A 40 -5.31 17.63 5.93
CA GLN A 40 -4.54 17.84 4.70
C GLN A 40 -5.43 17.63 3.46
N SER A 41 -4.87 17.89 2.28
CA SER A 41 -5.53 17.59 1.02
C SER A 41 -5.96 16.12 0.94
N PRO A 42 -7.11 15.82 0.32
CA PRO A 42 -7.59 14.45 0.20
C PRO A 42 -6.63 13.64 -0.66
N TRP A 43 -6.62 12.33 -0.43
CA TRP A 43 -5.80 11.38 -1.19
C TRP A 43 -6.69 10.34 -1.87
N SER A 44 -6.17 9.75 -2.93
CA SER A 44 -6.78 8.66 -3.66
C SER A 44 -5.82 7.49 -3.87
N LEU A 45 -6.41 6.32 -4.07
CA LEU A 45 -5.73 5.07 -4.39
C LEU A 45 -6.47 4.34 -5.50
N SER A 46 -5.71 3.79 -6.45
CA SER A 46 -6.18 2.84 -7.44
C SER A 46 -5.27 1.63 -7.43
N TYR A 47 -5.85 0.46 -7.21
CA TYR A 47 -5.12 -0.79 -7.11
C TYR A 47 -5.76 -1.85 -7.99
N ARG A 48 -4.94 -2.54 -8.79
CA ARG A 48 -5.33 -3.68 -9.60
C ARG A 48 -4.36 -4.82 -9.33
N SER A 49 -4.87 -6.03 -9.19
CA SER A 49 -4.02 -7.23 -9.07
C SER A 49 -4.33 -8.23 -10.16
N PHE A 50 -3.27 -8.80 -10.70
CA PHE A 50 -3.29 -9.88 -11.66
C PHE A 50 -2.54 -11.06 -11.04
N ARG A 51 -3.10 -12.25 -11.25
CA ARG A 51 -2.50 -13.52 -10.84
C ARG A 51 -2.24 -14.35 -12.08
N ASP A 52 -1.14 -15.07 -12.11
CA ASP A 52 -0.87 -15.97 -13.23
C ASP A 52 -1.95 -17.05 -13.36
N THR A 53 -2.16 -17.51 -14.59
CA THR A 53 -3.03 -18.64 -14.91
C THR A 53 -2.27 -19.94 -14.66
N VAL A 54 -2.95 -20.94 -14.09
CA VAL A 54 -2.36 -22.27 -13.93
C VAL A 54 -2.16 -22.88 -15.32
N PRO A 55 -0.94 -23.31 -15.68
CA PRO A 55 -0.69 -23.91 -17.00
C PRO A 55 -1.57 -25.14 -17.24
N PRO A 56 -2.09 -25.33 -18.48
CA PRO A 56 -2.80 -26.55 -18.83
C PRO A 56 -1.93 -27.78 -18.58
N GLY A 57 -2.47 -28.77 -17.87
CA GLY A 57 -1.73 -30.00 -17.53
C GLY A 57 -0.79 -29.88 -16.34
N HIS A 58 -0.81 -28.76 -15.60
CA HIS A 58 -0.10 -28.69 -14.32
C HIS A 58 -0.57 -29.81 -13.37
N GLN A 59 0.35 -30.68 -12.99
CA GLN A 59 0.14 -31.69 -11.96
C GLN A 59 0.77 -31.19 -10.66
N PRO A 60 -0.02 -30.96 -9.59
CA PRO A 60 0.52 -30.52 -8.32
C PRO A 60 1.46 -31.60 -7.75
N PRO A 61 2.68 -31.23 -7.33
CA PRO A 61 3.58 -32.19 -6.72
C PRO A 61 2.95 -32.74 -5.43
N THR A 62 3.10 -34.03 -5.18
CA THR A 62 2.64 -34.66 -3.95
C THR A 62 3.62 -34.35 -2.83
N GLY A 63 3.14 -33.74 -1.74
CA GLY A 63 3.93 -33.47 -0.55
C GLY A 63 4.29 -34.74 0.21
N ALA A 64 5.16 -34.60 1.21
CA ALA A 64 5.58 -35.70 2.09
C ALA A 64 4.41 -36.34 2.87
N ASP A 65 3.29 -35.63 3.00
CA ASP A 65 2.04 -36.08 3.61
C ASP A 65 1.07 -36.76 2.63
N GLY A 66 1.49 -36.97 1.37
CA GLY A 66 0.66 -37.54 0.32
C GLY A 66 -0.38 -36.57 -0.26
N LYS A 67 -0.40 -35.31 0.16
CA LYS A 67 -1.38 -34.33 -0.33
C LYS A 67 -0.82 -33.50 -1.50
N PRO A 68 -1.65 -33.14 -2.49
CA PRO A 68 -1.22 -32.23 -3.55
C PRO A 68 -0.84 -30.85 -2.99
N GLN A 69 0.34 -30.34 -3.33
CA GLN A 69 0.69 -28.97 -2.98
C GLN A 69 -0.08 -27.97 -3.86
N PRO A 70 -0.61 -26.88 -3.29
CA PRO A 70 -1.22 -25.82 -4.07
C PRO A 70 -0.25 -25.22 -5.08
N TYR A 71 -0.75 -24.83 -6.26
CA TYR A 71 0.06 -24.09 -7.23
C TYR A 71 0.51 -22.77 -6.63
N ALA A 72 1.82 -22.55 -6.59
CA ALA A 72 2.40 -21.28 -6.17
C ALA A 72 2.18 -20.26 -7.29
N HIS A 73 1.40 -19.23 -7.00
CA HIS A 73 1.03 -18.22 -7.97
C HIS A 73 2.00 -17.05 -8.02
N SER A 74 2.25 -16.56 -9.23
CA SER A 74 2.92 -15.27 -9.44
C SER A 74 1.89 -14.15 -9.47
N TYR A 75 2.28 -12.97 -8.96
CA TYR A 75 1.39 -11.80 -8.91
C TYR A 75 2.00 -10.59 -9.61
N GLN A 76 1.13 -9.79 -10.21
CA GLN A 76 1.47 -8.47 -10.69
C GLN A 76 0.45 -7.46 -10.16
N HIS A 77 0.93 -6.47 -9.44
CA HIS A 77 0.13 -5.42 -8.83
C HIS A 77 0.37 -4.11 -9.57
N LEU A 78 -0.69 -3.36 -9.84
CA LEU A 78 -0.61 -1.97 -10.29
C LEU A 78 -1.17 -1.12 -9.15
N LEU A 79 -0.35 -0.25 -8.58
CA LEU A 79 -0.68 0.62 -7.46
C LEU A 79 -0.43 2.08 -7.86
N HIS A 80 -1.49 2.87 -7.92
CA HIS A 80 -1.38 4.32 -7.85
C HIS A 80 -1.83 4.77 -6.46
N LEU A 81 -0.96 5.51 -5.78
CA LEU A 81 -1.25 6.16 -4.51
C LEU A 81 -0.78 7.60 -4.63
N SER A 82 -1.74 8.53 -4.65
CA SER A 82 -1.51 9.96 -4.87
C SER A 82 -0.49 10.59 -3.91
N THR A 83 -0.37 10.03 -2.69
CA THR A 83 0.56 10.50 -1.65
C THR A 83 1.98 9.97 -1.81
N LEU A 84 2.19 8.90 -2.59
CA LEU A 84 3.53 8.44 -2.98
C LEU A 84 4.04 9.15 -4.23
N ALA A 85 3.16 9.31 -5.23
CA ALA A 85 3.44 10.06 -6.45
C ALA A 85 2.14 10.42 -7.18
N ALA A 86 1.96 11.71 -7.49
CA ALA A 86 0.74 12.21 -8.14
C ALA A 86 0.54 11.71 -9.59
N SER A 87 1.63 11.40 -10.31
CA SER A 87 1.60 11.13 -11.76
C SER A 87 2.16 9.77 -12.15
N ARG A 88 2.37 8.86 -11.18
CA ARG A 88 2.96 7.54 -11.41
C ARG A 88 2.08 6.42 -10.89
N THR A 89 2.15 5.28 -11.57
CA THR A 89 1.62 4.00 -11.11
C THR A 89 2.80 3.05 -10.93
N TYR A 90 2.88 2.41 -9.79
CA TYR A 90 3.88 1.42 -9.46
C TYR A 90 3.39 0.03 -9.89
N ILE A 91 4.25 -0.69 -10.58
CA ILE A 91 4.05 -2.09 -10.93
C ILE A 91 4.94 -2.91 -10.01
N TYR A 92 4.32 -3.72 -9.15
CA TYR A 92 5.03 -4.66 -8.30
C TYR A 92 4.81 -6.08 -8.83
N ALA A 93 5.87 -6.69 -9.37
CA ALA A 93 5.86 -8.04 -9.89
C ALA A 93 6.50 -9.00 -8.86
N GLN A 94 5.75 -10.03 -8.48
CA GLN A 94 6.15 -11.07 -7.53
C GLN A 94 6.15 -12.44 -8.23
N PRO A 95 7.16 -12.73 -9.05
CA PRO A 95 7.34 -14.07 -9.61
C PRO A 95 7.70 -15.07 -8.51
N VAL A 96 7.19 -16.31 -8.60
CA VAL A 96 7.45 -17.35 -7.58
C VAL A 96 8.93 -17.75 -7.49
N ALA A 97 9.63 -17.76 -8.63
CA ALA A 97 11.00 -18.28 -8.72
C ALA A 97 12.08 -17.18 -8.64
N TYR A 98 11.72 -15.90 -8.57
CA TYR A 98 12.66 -14.79 -8.66
C TYR A 98 12.36 -13.70 -7.62
N PRO A 99 13.34 -12.85 -7.28
CA PRO A 99 13.09 -11.69 -6.44
C PRO A 99 12.01 -10.77 -7.02
N ALA A 100 11.19 -10.23 -6.14
CA ALA A 100 10.14 -9.31 -6.56
C ALA A 100 10.73 -7.98 -7.06
N THR A 101 10.14 -7.42 -8.10
CA THR A 101 10.63 -6.21 -8.78
C THR A 101 9.58 -5.12 -8.77
N ILE A 102 10.00 -3.88 -8.53
CA ILE A 102 9.14 -2.70 -8.60
C ILE A 102 9.62 -1.81 -9.74
N VAL A 103 8.70 -1.41 -10.59
CA VAL A 103 8.93 -0.38 -11.62
C VAL A 103 7.81 0.65 -11.57
N SER A 104 8.01 1.81 -12.20
CA SER A 104 6.96 2.82 -12.30
C SER A 104 6.68 3.19 -13.75
N ILE A 105 5.40 3.41 -14.06
CA ILE A 105 4.92 3.92 -15.34
C ILE A 105 4.16 5.24 -15.10
N PRO A 106 4.04 6.11 -16.11
CA PRO A 106 3.13 7.26 -16.04
C PRO A 106 1.70 6.83 -15.74
N LEU A 107 1.01 7.56 -14.85
CA LEU A 107 -0.38 7.28 -14.44
C LEU A 107 -1.32 7.14 -15.65
N ARG A 108 -1.17 8.00 -16.66
CA ARG A 108 -1.95 7.95 -17.90
C ARG A 108 -1.85 6.62 -18.69
N GLN A 109 -0.82 5.81 -18.42
CA GLN A 109 -0.62 4.51 -19.07
C GLN A 109 -1.20 3.34 -18.24
N GLN A 110 -1.67 3.60 -17.01
CA GLN A 110 -2.16 2.56 -16.11
C GLN A 110 -3.28 1.72 -16.74
N ASP A 111 -4.30 2.36 -17.31
CA ASP A 111 -5.46 1.64 -17.85
C ASP A 111 -5.12 0.90 -19.15
N SER A 112 -4.24 1.47 -19.99
CA SER A 112 -3.75 0.78 -21.20
C SER A 112 -2.94 -0.46 -20.82
N HIS A 113 -2.06 -0.37 -19.82
CA HIS A 113 -1.29 -1.51 -19.32
C HIS A 113 -2.19 -2.58 -18.70
N ALA A 114 -3.16 -2.19 -17.87
CA ALA A 114 -4.15 -3.12 -17.30
C ALA A 114 -5.01 -3.80 -18.38
N SER A 115 -5.42 -3.05 -19.41
CA SER A 115 -6.18 -3.57 -20.55
C SER A 115 -5.37 -4.58 -21.36
N MET A 116 -4.08 -4.32 -21.60
CA MET A 116 -3.17 -5.26 -22.25
C MET A 116 -3.08 -6.56 -21.46
N LEU A 117 -2.84 -6.51 -20.14
CA LEU A 117 -2.78 -7.70 -19.29
C LEU A 117 -4.09 -8.50 -19.33
N ARG A 118 -5.23 -7.81 -19.20
CA ARG A 118 -6.55 -8.45 -19.16
C ARG A 118 -6.98 -9.04 -20.50
N ASN A 119 -6.72 -8.35 -21.61
CA ASN A 119 -7.32 -8.69 -22.90
C ASN A 119 -6.35 -9.40 -23.84
N GLN A 120 -5.09 -8.95 -23.90
CA GLN A 120 -4.07 -9.49 -24.81
C GLN A 120 -3.25 -10.59 -24.15
N SER A 121 -3.08 -10.53 -22.83
CA SER A 121 -2.34 -11.53 -22.04
C SER A 121 -3.24 -12.36 -21.12
N SER A 122 -4.53 -12.49 -21.45
CA SER A 122 -5.52 -13.22 -20.65
C SER A 122 -5.17 -14.70 -20.42
N ALA A 123 -4.44 -15.29 -21.37
CA ALA A 123 -3.93 -16.66 -21.26
C ALA A 123 -2.85 -16.82 -20.19
N LEU A 124 -2.19 -15.73 -19.79
CA LEU A 124 -1.12 -15.70 -18.79
C LEU A 124 -1.57 -15.07 -17.47
N TRP A 125 -2.50 -14.12 -17.52
CA TRP A 125 -2.89 -13.31 -16.37
C TRP A 125 -4.40 -13.26 -16.20
N THR A 126 -4.85 -13.47 -14.97
CA THR A 126 -6.23 -13.29 -14.54
C THR A 126 -6.33 -12.12 -13.57
N GLN A 127 -7.17 -11.13 -13.88
CA GLN A 127 -7.47 -10.02 -12.96
C GLN A 127 -8.20 -10.55 -11.73
N ARG A 128 -7.67 -10.28 -10.53
CA ARG A 128 -8.25 -10.73 -9.25
C ARG A 128 -9.07 -9.63 -8.60
N HIS A 129 -8.44 -8.50 -8.33
CA HIS A 129 -9.05 -7.40 -7.59
C HIS A 129 -8.87 -6.08 -8.31
N VAL A 130 -9.90 -5.23 -8.25
CA VAL A 130 -9.82 -3.79 -8.54
C VAL A 130 -10.35 -3.06 -7.34
N LEU A 131 -9.45 -2.36 -6.66
CA LEU A 131 -9.73 -1.67 -5.42
C LEU A 131 -9.43 -0.19 -5.59
N ALA A 132 -10.24 0.68 -4.98
CA ALA A 132 -10.01 2.11 -5.04
C ALA A 132 -10.42 2.81 -3.75
N VAL A 133 -9.66 3.84 -3.39
CA VAL A 133 -10.07 4.89 -2.45
C VAL A 133 -10.24 6.16 -3.29
N ARG A 134 -11.45 6.73 -3.34
CA ARG A 134 -11.72 7.91 -4.17
C ARG A 134 -11.33 9.21 -3.48
N GLU A 135 -11.76 9.37 -2.23
CA GLU A 135 -11.61 10.59 -1.44
C GLU A 135 -11.25 10.21 0.00
N GLY A 136 -10.01 9.80 0.21
CA GLY A 136 -9.47 9.53 1.54
C GLY A 136 -9.17 10.84 2.28
N SER A 137 -9.32 10.81 3.60
CA SER A 137 -8.94 11.92 4.47
C SER A 137 -7.50 11.74 4.93
N SER A 138 -6.77 12.86 5.06
CA SER A 138 -5.43 12.87 5.64
C SER A 138 -5.34 13.91 6.76
N TYR A 139 -4.62 13.56 7.82
CA TYR A 139 -4.37 14.39 8.99
C TYR A 139 -2.88 14.39 9.27
N THR A 140 -2.33 15.52 9.67
CA THR A 140 -0.93 15.62 10.14
C THR A 140 -0.91 16.30 11.50
N GLY A 141 -0.30 15.66 12.49
CA GLY A 141 -0.17 16.18 13.84
C GLY A 141 0.99 15.53 14.58
N GLY A 142 1.80 16.34 15.27
CA GLY A 142 3.03 15.87 15.92
C GLY A 142 3.98 15.21 14.93
N LEU A 143 4.37 13.96 15.21
CA LEU A 143 5.28 13.15 14.38
C LEU A 143 4.55 12.27 13.35
N CYS A 144 3.21 12.30 13.34
CA CYS A 144 2.40 11.37 12.56
C CYS A 144 1.63 12.06 11.43
N THR A 145 1.65 11.45 10.26
CA THR A 145 0.68 11.66 9.19
C THR A 145 -0.24 10.45 9.11
N ILE A 146 -1.54 10.66 9.29
CA ILE A 146 -2.58 9.63 9.25
C ILE A 146 -3.37 9.79 7.96
N GLN A 147 -3.55 8.70 7.22
CA GLN A 147 -4.36 8.63 6.01
C GLN A 147 -5.42 7.56 6.20
N ILE A 148 -6.69 7.91 6.08
CA ILE A 148 -7.81 6.98 6.24
C ILE A 148 -8.73 7.04 5.01
N GLY A 149 -9.19 5.88 4.55
CA GLY A 149 -10.08 5.81 3.39
C GLY A 149 -10.88 4.51 3.35
N GLU A 150 -12.11 4.63 2.85
CA GLU A 150 -12.95 3.49 2.53
C GLU A 150 -12.48 2.85 1.21
N LEU A 151 -12.26 1.54 1.24
CA LEU A 151 -11.77 0.78 0.11
C LEU A 151 -12.94 0.16 -0.65
N ARG A 152 -13.15 0.57 -1.91
CA ARG A 152 -14.19 0.03 -2.79
C ARG A 152 -13.63 -1.02 -3.72
N ALA A 153 -14.27 -2.18 -3.76
CA ALA A 153 -14.08 -3.17 -4.79
C ALA A 153 -15.04 -2.91 -5.97
N THR A 154 -14.49 -2.87 -7.18
CA THR A 154 -15.28 -2.74 -8.41
C THR A 154 -15.02 -3.94 -9.33
N ARG A 155 -16.04 -4.33 -10.09
CA ARG A 155 -15.88 -5.27 -11.20
C ARG A 155 -15.73 -4.47 -12.49
N GLU A 156 -14.77 -4.86 -13.31
CA GLU A 156 -14.58 -4.27 -14.62
C GLU A 156 -15.09 -5.23 -15.69
N GLY A 157 -16.04 -4.75 -16.49
CA GLY A 157 -16.66 -5.51 -17.56
C GLY A 157 -18.02 -4.92 -17.97
N PRO A 158 -18.68 -5.49 -18.99
CA PRO A 158 -19.96 -4.99 -19.51
C PRO A 158 -21.10 -4.99 -18.48
N GLN A 159 -20.93 -5.76 -17.39
CA GLN A 159 -21.86 -5.83 -16.27
C GLN A 159 -21.15 -5.33 -15.00
N SER A 160 -20.81 -4.04 -14.96
CA SER A 160 -20.35 -3.38 -13.74
C SER A 160 -21.51 -3.36 -12.73
N GLY A 161 -21.48 -4.29 -11.77
CA GLY A 161 -22.44 -4.34 -10.66
C GLY A 161 -22.22 -3.22 -9.62
N ALA A 162 -23.07 -3.20 -8.59
CA ALA A 162 -22.89 -2.30 -7.45
C ALA A 162 -21.51 -2.51 -6.79
N ALA A 163 -20.84 -1.41 -6.44
CA ALA A 163 -19.57 -1.47 -5.73
C ALA A 163 -19.78 -2.03 -4.32
N SER A 164 -18.90 -2.94 -3.90
CA SER A 164 -18.84 -3.41 -2.51
C SER A 164 -17.65 -2.78 -1.81
N SER A 165 -17.68 -2.76 -0.48
CA SER A 165 -16.58 -2.26 0.33
C SER A 165 -15.93 -3.41 1.09
N PRO A 166 -14.79 -3.96 0.65
CA PRO A 166 -14.05 -4.97 1.41
C PRO A 166 -13.54 -4.50 2.77
N GLY A 167 -13.44 -3.19 3.01
CA GLY A 167 -12.86 -2.70 4.25
C GLY A 167 -12.42 -1.24 4.19
N ILE A 168 -11.60 -0.90 5.16
CA ILE A 168 -11.04 0.42 5.39
C ILE A 168 -9.53 0.26 5.48
N VAL A 169 -8.82 1.24 4.93
CA VAL A 169 -7.37 1.34 5.07
C VAL A 169 -7.03 2.56 5.90
N LEU A 170 -6.14 2.39 6.86
CA LEU A 170 -5.58 3.46 7.68
C LEU A 170 -4.05 3.34 7.64
N CYS A 171 -3.37 4.30 7.04
CA CYS A 171 -1.92 4.38 7.01
C CYS A 171 -1.44 5.44 8.01
N ILE A 172 -0.50 5.09 8.86
CA ILE A 172 0.20 6.00 9.77
C ILE A 172 1.63 6.08 9.29
N THR A 173 2.13 7.29 9.06
CA THR A 173 3.49 7.55 8.61
C THR A 173 4.19 8.44 9.62
N VAL A 174 5.41 8.08 9.98
CA VAL A 174 6.28 8.86 10.88
C VAL A 174 7.56 9.25 10.15
N ALA A 175 8.12 10.41 10.48
CA ALA A 175 9.46 10.79 10.06
C ALA A 175 10.49 10.10 10.97
N VAL A 176 11.50 9.47 10.38
CA VAL A 176 12.60 8.80 11.08
C VAL A 176 13.94 9.32 10.55
N GLY A 177 14.87 9.62 11.46
CA GLY A 177 16.17 10.23 11.17
C GLY A 177 16.12 11.76 11.07
N ALA A 178 17.28 12.41 11.13
CA ALA A 178 17.39 13.86 10.98
C ALA A 178 16.83 14.32 9.63
N GLU A 179 15.92 15.30 9.64
CA GLU A 179 15.47 15.97 8.42
C GLU A 179 16.65 16.75 7.84
N ALA A 180 17.42 16.13 6.96
CA ALA A 180 18.26 16.87 6.04
C ALA A 180 17.31 17.79 5.25
N ALA A 181 17.42 19.09 5.51
CA ALA A 181 16.55 20.12 5.00
C ALA A 181 16.21 19.90 3.52
N ASP A 182 14.91 19.90 3.24
CA ASP A 182 14.27 19.75 1.96
C ASP A 182 14.83 20.75 0.93
N ASP A 183 15.77 20.32 0.09
CA ASP A 183 16.07 21.05 -1.13
C ASP A 183 15.09 20.58 -2.20
N GLY A 184 14.08 21.41 -2.43
CA GLY A 184 13.07 21.28 -3.47
C GLY A 184 13.70 21.30 -4.87
N GLY A 185 14.34 20.20 -5.24
CA GLY A 185 14.97 19.99 -6.54
C GLY A 185 14.11 19.12 -7.42
N ALA A 186 13.45 19.75 -8.39
CA ALA A 186 12.74 19.11 -9.50
C ALA A 186 13.55 17.95 -10.11
N ASP A 187 12.80 16.94 -10.56
CA ASP A 187 13.22 15.78 -11.34
C ASP A 187 14.06 16.20 -12.57
N SER A 188 15.36 16.42 -12.37
CA SER A 188 16.33 16.79 -13.40
C SER A 188 17.27 15.61 -13.62
N GLY A 189 17.02 14.88 -14.70
CA GLY A 189 17.84 13.76 -15.17
C GLY A 189 19.17 14.21 -15.76
N TYR A 190 20.10 14.64 -14.91
CA TYR A 190 21.49 14.84 -15.31
C TYR A 190 22.44 14.18 -14.29
N THR A 191 23.14 13.14 -14.75
CA THR A 191 24.23 12.48 -14.03
C THR A 191 25.43 13.42 -13.95
N SER A 192 25.56 14.15 -12.84
CA SER A 192 26.80 14.86 -12.51
C SER A 192 27.74 13.90 -11.78
N THR A 193 28.83 13.51 -12.43
CA THR A 193 29.97 12.85 -11.79
C THR A 193 30.80 13.93 -11.09
N ASP A 194 30.65 14.06 -9.77
CA ASP A 194 31.52 14.94 -8.99
C ASP A 194 32.27 14.15 -7.91
N ASN A 195 33.59 14.30 -7.95
CA ASN A 195 34.56 13.70 -7.04
C ASN A 195 34.65 14.60 -5.80
N GLY A 196 33.95 14.24 -4.72
CA GLY A 196 34.02 14.92 -3.44
C GLY A 196 34.28 13.92 -2.31
N ALA A 197 35.36 14.15 -1.56
CA ALA A 197 35.85 13.30 -0.47
C ALA A 197 34.75 12.89 0.52
N ALA A 198 34.63 11.58 0.74
CA ALA A 198 33.73 11.00 1.73
C ALA A 198 34.21 11.35 3.15
N MET A 199 33.64 12.39 3.75
CA MET A 199 33.52 12.43 5.20
C MET A 199 32.55 11.32 5.57
N GLN A 200 33.08 10.33 6.28
CA GLN A 200 32.36 9.22 6.88
C GLN A 200 31.47 9.84 7.98
N VAL A 201 30.26 10.25 7.59
CA VAL A 201 29.20 10.60 8.54
C VAL A 201 28.86 9.31 9.25
N ASP A 202 29.07 9.28 10.58
CA ASP A 202 28.66 8.17 11.42
C ASP A 202 27.22 7.79 11.06
N GLU A 203 27.02 6.51 10.74
CA GLU A 203 25.71 5.93 10.51
C GLU A 203 24.88 6.14 11.78
N GLU A 204 24.10 7.22 11.84
CA GLU A 204 23.05 7.36 12.83
C GLU A 204 22.08 6.21 12.59
N ASP A 205 22.17 5.18 13.44
CA ASP A 205 21.29 4.03 13.45
C ASP A 205 19.83 4.52 13.48
N VAL A 206 19.15 4.38 12.35
CA VAL A 206 17.74 4.76 12.21
C VAL A 206 16.91 3.81 13.09
N ASP A 207 16.32 4.35 14.16
CA ASP A 207 15.52 3.56 15.11
C ASP A 207 14.14 3.22 14.54
N PHE A 208 14.09 2.16 13.74
CA PHE A 208 12.84 1.61 13.20
C PHE A 208 11.94 0.98 14.28
N GLU A 209 12.50 0.53 15.40
CA GLU A 209 11.70 -0.04 16.51
C GLU A 209 10.89 1.04 17.20
N HIS A 210 11.51 2.20 17.45
CA HIS A 210 10.81 3.38 17.94
C HIS A 210 9.72 3.83 16.96
N ALA A 211 10.02 3.90 15.66
CA ALA A 211 9.04 4.27 14.65
C ALA A 211 7.82 3.31 14.63
N GLN A 212 8.05 2.01 14.72
CA GLN A 212 6.98 1.01 14.84
C GLN A 212 6.16 1.18 16.13
N ALA A 213 6.81 1.45 17.26
CA ALA A 213 6.13 1.68 18.53
C ALA A 213 5.23 2.92 18.45
N VAL A 214 5.71 4.04 17.91
CA VAL A 214 4.93 5.27 17.72
C VAL A 214 3.72 5.02 16.82
N ILE A 215 3.88 4.26 15.73
CA ILE A 215 2.76 3.90 14.85
C ILE A 215 1.70 3.09 15.60
N ARG A 216 2.12 2.06 16.36
CA ARG A 216 1.22 1.21 17.13
C ARG A 216 0.50 1.99 18.23
N ASP A 217 1.20 2.88 18.92
CA ASP A 217 0.63 3.75 19.93
C ASP A 217 -0.39 4.70 19.31
N CYS A 218 -0.05 5.33 18.19
CA CYS A 218 -0.98 6.17 17.43
C CYS A 218 -2.25 5.39 17.03
N TRP A 219 -2.11 4.16 16.51
CA TRP A 219 -3.25 3.30 16.23
C TRP A 219 -4.06 2.94 17.48
N ASN A 220 -3.39 2.58 18.58
CA ASN A 220 -4.03 2.27 19.85
C ASN A 220 -4.86 3.43 20.38
N THR A 221 -4.35 4.66 20.30
CA THR A 221 -5.08 5.88 20.66
C THR A 221 -6.27 6.13 19.73
N ILE A 222 -6.15 5.88 18.42
CA ILE A 222 -7.27 6.07 17.47
C ILE A 222 -8.40 5.07 17.74
N LYS A 223 -8.08 3.81 18.02
CA LYS A 223 -9.10 2.76 18.23
C LYS A 223 -9.66 2.73 19.66
N GLU A 224 -9.08 3.49 20.59
CA GLU A 224 -9.48 3.45 22.00
C GLU A 224 -10.98 3.79 22.15
N GLY A 225 -11.72 2.91 22.83
CA GLY A 225 -13.16 3.07 23.04
C GLY A 225 -14.02 2.91 21.78
N LYS A 226 -13.45 2.48 20.64
CA LYS A 226 -14.21 2.27 19.40
C LYS A 226 -14.55 0.80 19.22
N ASP A 227 -15.84 0.53 19.01
CA ASP A 227 -16.31 -0.80 18.62
C ASP A 227 -16.13 -0.98 17.11
N LEU A 228 -15.18 -1.82 16.70
CA LEU A 228 -14.99 -2.26 15.31
C LEU A 228 -15.86 -3.48 14.98
N GLY A 229 -16.68 -3.96 15.91
CA GLY A 229 -17.58 -5.09 15.74
C GLY A 229 -16.83 -6.39 15.43
N ARG A 230 -17.26 -7.08 14.38
CA ARG A 230 -16.62 -8.33 13.90
C ARG A 230 -15.48 -8.09 12.90
N SER A 231 -15.02 -6.85 12.78
CA SER A 231 -13.97 -6.50 11.83
C SER A 231 -12.63 -7.05 12.30
N GLU A 232 -11.97 -7.77 11.42
CA GLU A 232 -10.59 -8.21 11.61
C GLU A 232 -9.66 -7.05 11.23
N VAL A 233 -8.78 -6.66 12.14
CA VAL A 233 -7.75 -5.65 11.89
C VAL A 233 -6.43 -6.36 11.60
N ARG A 234 -5.89 -6.13 10.41
CA ARG A 234 -4.59 -6.66 10.00
C ARG A 234 -3.58 -5.52 9.91
N GLU A 235 -2.41 -5.72 10.53
CA GLU A 235 -1.30 -4.77 10.54
C GLU A 235 -0.25 -5.16 9.50
N PHE A 236 0.26 -4.17 8.77
CA PHE A 236 1.35 -4.30 7.81
C PHE A 236 2.34 -3.17 8.06
N MET A 237 3.61 -3.48 8.26
CA MET A 237 4.66 -2.49 8.49
C MET A 237 5.59 -2.45 7.28
N MET A 238 6.10 -1.27 6.93
CA MET A 238 7.19 -1.17 5.96
C MET A 238 8.39 -1.99 6.44
N ALA A 239 9.09 -2.66 5.52
CA ALA A 239 10.33 -3.34 5.88
C ALA A 239 11.41 -2.30 6.22
N PRO A 240 12.22 -2.51 7.27
CA PRO A 240 13.38 -1.68 7.54
C PRO A 240 14.35 -1.74 6.35
N ALA A 241 14.63 -0.59 5.74
CA ALA A 241 15.61 -0.48 4.66
C ALA A 241 16.90 0.10 5.22
N ALA A 242 17.90 -0.76 5.46
CA ALA A 242 19.14 -0.43 6.18
C ALA A 242 20.01 0.65 5.51
N LEU A 243 19.80 0.98 4.23
CA LEU A 243 20.56 2.01 3.51
C LEU A 243 19.64 2.74 2.54
N ALA A 244 19.15 3.91 2.93
CA ALA A 244 18.18 4.70 2.17
C ALA A 244 18.78 5.29 0.88
N LYS A 245 19.03 4.45 -0.14
CA LYS A 245 19.13 4.96 -1.51
C LYS A 245 17.78 5.61 -1.83
N LYS A 246 17.80 6.87 -2.28
CA LYS A 246 16.62 7.63 -2.72
C LYS A 246 15.80 6.75 -3.70
N GLY A 247 14.64 6.27 -3.24
CA GLY A 247 13.79 5.33 -3.98
C GLY A 247 13.41 4.06 -3.21
N GLN A 248 14.30 3.54 -2.36
CA GLN A 248 14.04 2.30 -1.63
C GLN A 248 12.90 2.45 -0.61
N GLU A 249 12.83 3.59 0.10
CA GLU A 249 11.69 3.92 0.98
C GLU A 249 10.36 3.78 0.24
N ARG A 250 10.30 4.28 -0.99
CA ARG A 250 9.10 4.24 -1.80
C ARG A 250 8.76 2.82 -2.24
N ASP A 251 9.77 2.04 -2.59
CA ASP A 251 9.60 0.64 -2.95
C ASP A 251 9.06 -0.17 -1.76
N GLU A 252 9.58 0.05 -0.54
CA GLU A 252 9.04 -0.62 0.66
C GLU A 252 7.60 -0.22 0.96
N ALA A 253 7.25 1.06 0.77
CA ALA A 253 5.87 1.51 0.90
C ALA A 253 4.97 0.81 -0.14
N VAL A 254 5.41 0.70 -1.40
CA VAL A 254 4.68 -0.02 -2.45
C VAL A 254 4.49 -1.50 -2.06
N ARG A 255 5.52 -2.19 -1.56
CA ARG A 255 5.40 -3.59 -1.10
C ARG A 255 4.37 -3.73 0.01
N MET A 256 4.45 -2.90 1.05
CA MET A 256 3.50 -2.89 2.18
C MET A 256 2.06 -2.71 1.69
N TRP A 257 1.81 -1.71 0.84
CA TRP A 257 0.48 -1.44 0.30
C TRP A 257 -0.03 -2.60 -0.57
N CYS A 258 0.79 -3.14 -1.46
CA CYS A 258 0.39 -4.27 -2.30
C CYS A 258 0.10 -5.53 -1.49
N GLU A 259 0.87 -5.80 -0.44
CA GLU A 259 0.64 -6.95 0.45
C GLU A 259 -0.69 -6.81 1.20
N ALA A 260 -0.96 -5.63 1.78
CA ALA A 260 -2.20 -5.38 2.49
C ALA A 260 -3.45 -5.46 1.60
N LEU A 261 -3.34 -4.98 0.37
CA LEU A 261 -4.41 -4.96 -0.63
C LEU A 261 -4.56 -6.30 -1.37
N ARG A 262 -3.66 -7.26 -1.15
CA ARG A 262 -3.81 -8.64 -1.64
C ARG A 262 -4.82 -9.38 -0.79
N LEU A 263 -6.10 -9.09 -1.02
CA LEU A 263 -7.22 -9.78 -0.39
C LEU A 263 -7.19 -11.27 -0.78
N ARG A 264 -7.53 -12.15 0.18
CA ARG A 264 -7.58 -13.60 -0.08
C ARG A 264 -8.57 -13.90 -1.21
N GLY A 265 -8.08 -14.61 -2.23
CA GLY A 265 -8.85 -15.03 -3.40
C GLY A 265 -8.00 -15.65 -4.48
#